data_AF-A0A066YWF1-F1
#
_entry.id   AF-A0A066YWF1-F1
#
_cell.length_a   1.000
_cell.length_b   1.000
_cell.length_c   1.000
_cell.angle_alpha   90.00
_cell.angle_beta   90.00
_cell.angle_gamma   90.00
#
_symmetry.space_group_name_H-M   'P 1'
#
loop_
_entity.id
_entity.type
_entity.pdbx_description
1 polymer ?
#
loop_
_entity_poly.entity_id
_entity_poly.type
_entity_poly.pdbx_seq_one_letter_code
_entity_poly.pdbx_strand_id
1 'polypeptide(L)'
;MAVSVRNFPLGAALVESADDAISWIRRRLDEIAVQLDPPAVRIVRAWLSDQQRYTEALALLSQGSGFAMELRQDGVTYSVGADPFVPP
;
A
#
# COMPACT_ATOMS: atom_id res chain seq x y z
N MET A 1 26.81 -2.70 -8.83
CA MET A 1 25.82 -2.13 -9.78
C MET A 1 24.65 -1.66 -8.95
N ALA A 2 24.34 -0.36 -8.93
CA ALA A 2 23.15 0.14 -8.23
C ALA A 2 21.93 -0.21 -9.09
N VAL A 3 21.04 -1.06 -8.57
CA VAL A 3 19.74 -1.30 -9.19
C VAL A 3 18.97 0.01 -9.06
N SER A 4 18.75 0.72 -10.16
CA SER A 4 17.91 1.91 -10.17
C SER A 4 16.47 1.44 -10.03
N VAL A 5 15.93 1.52 -8.80
CA VAL A 5 14.54 1.16 -8.52
C VAL A 5 13.67 2.27 -9.10
N ARG A 6 13.04 2.02 -10.25
CA ARG A 6 12.02 2.92 -10.78
C ARG A 6 10.75 2.70 -9.99
N ASN A 7 10.35 3.71 -9.23
CA ASN A 7 9.08 3.71 -8.52
C ASN A 7 8.02 4.42 -9.38
N PHE A 8 6.90 3.75 -9.65
CA PHE A 8 5.80 4.30 -10.42
C PHE A 8 4.60 4.48 -9.49
N PRO A 9 4.25 5.71 -9.09
CA PRO A 9 3.14 5.93 -8.18
C PRO A 9 1.83 5.53 -8.89
N LEU A 10 1.09 4.60 -8.29
CA LEU A 10 -0.18 4.11 -8.83
C LEU A 10 -1.39 4.86 -8.28
N GLY A 11 -1.20 5.89 -7.47
CA GLY A 11 -2.25 6.74 -6.93
C GLY A 11 -1.80 7.45 -5.65
N ALA A 12 -2.51 8.51 -5.28
CA ALA A 12 -2.38 9.20 -4.02
C ALA A 12 -3.75 9.71 -3.58
N ALA A 13 -3.97 9.79 -2.27
CA ALA A 13 -5.11 10.48 -1.70
C ALA A 13 -4.68 11.25 -0.44
N LEU A 14 -5.26 12.43 -0.28
CA LEU A 14 -5.26 13.15 0.98
C LEU A 14 -6.48 12.69 1.78
N VAL A 15 -6.26 12.32 3.02
CA VAL A 15 -7.26 11.75 3.93
C VAL A 15 -7.05 12.34 5.31
N GLU A 16 -8.13 12.50 6.07
CA GLU A 16 -8.10 13.21 7.36
C GLU A 16 -7.95 12.27 8.56
N SER A 17 -8.09 10.95 8.35
CA SER A 17 -8.00 9.94 9.40
C SER A 17 -7.23 8.69 8.96
N ALA A 18 -6.74 7.92 9.94
CA ALA A 18 -6.07 6.64 9.69
C ALA A 18 -7.04 5.59 9.11
N ASP A 19 -8.31 5.62 9.51
CA ASP A 19 -9.36 4.75 8.97
C ASP A 19 -9.63 5.05 7.48
N ASP A 20 -9.66 6.34 7.10
CA ASP A 20 -9.81 6.75 5.71
C ASP A 20 -8.58 6.35 4.87
N ALA A 21 -7.38 6.49 5.44
CA ALA A 21 -6.14 6.05 4.80
C ALA A 21 -6.16 4.55 4.48
N ILE A 22 -6.52 3.71 5.45
CA ILE A 22 -6.58 2.27 5.23
C ILE A 22 -7.72 1.88 4.30
N SER A 23 -8.87 2.52 4.42
CA SER A 23 -10.00 2.29 3.51
C SER A 23 -9.62 2.61 2.07
N TRP A 24 -8.89 3.71 1.86
CA TRP A 24 -8.34 4.06 0.55
C TRP A 24 -7.31 3.03 0.06
N ILE A 25 -6.35 2.60 0.90
CA ILE A 25 -5.36 1.58 0.54
C ILE A 25 -6.05 0.29 0.10
N ARG A 26 -7.04 -0.20 0.87
CA ARG A 26 -7.76 -1.45 0.54
C ARG A 26 -8.47 -1.35 -0.80
N ARG A 27 -9.18 -0.25 -1.04
CA ARG A 27 -9.85 0.01 -2.32
C ARG A 27 -8.84 0.07 -3.46
N ARG A 28 -7.73 0.79 -3.28
CA ARG A 28 -6.72 0.93 -4.32
C ARG A 28 -6.04 -0.40 -4.65
N LEU A 29 -5.82 -1.25 -3.66
CA LEU A 29 -5.28 -2.59 -3.86
C LEU A 29 -6.24 -3.50 -4.64
N ASP A 30 -7.54 -3.43 -4.38
CA ASP A 30 -8.54 -4.16 -5.16
C ASP A 30 -8.58 -3.68 -6.62
N GLU A 31 -8.56 -2.36 -6.83
CA GLU A 31 -8.50 -1.73 -8.16
C GLU A 31 -7.22 -2.08 -8.94
N ILE A 32 -6.07 -2.27 -8.26
CA ILE A 32 -4.80 -2.65 -8.92
C ILE A 32 -4.74 -4.16 -9.16
N ALA A 33 -5.33 -4.98 -8.28
CA ALA A 33 -5.29 -6.42 -8.39
C ALA A 33 -5.81 -6.95 -9.74
N VAL A 34 -6.76 -6.26 -10.38
CA VAL A 34 -7.28 -6.65 -11.70
C VAL A 34 -6.25 -6.51 -12.83
N GLN A 35 -5.14 -5.80 -12.60
CA GLN A 35 -4.07 -5.54 -13.58
C GLN A 35 -2.80 -6.36 -13.32
N LEU A 36 -2.75 -7.10 -12.20
CA LEU A 36 -1.58 -7.86 -11.78
C LEU A 36 -1.65 -9.30 -12.30
N ASP A 37 -0.47 -9.92 -12.47
CA ASP A 37 -0.41 -11.34 -12.79
C ASP A 37 -0.86 -12.20 -11.58
N PRO A 38 -1.36 -13.44 -11.82
CA PRO A 38 -1.93 -14.28 -10.77
C PRO A 38 -1.07 -14.43 -9.49
N PRO A 39 0.28 -14.56 -9.56
CA PRO A 39 1.11 -14.62 -8.36
C PRO A 39 1.05 -13.35 -7.49
N ALA A 40 1.03 -12.17 -8.12
CA ALA A 40 0.98 -10.89 -7.41
C ALA A 40 -0.43 -10.61 -6.87
N VAL A 41 -1.49 -11.01 -7.58
CA VAL A 41 -2.87 -10.97 -7.08
C VAL A 41 -3.03 -11.75 -5.77
N ARG A 42 -2.37 -12.91 -5.64
CA ARG A 42 -2.43 -13.71 -4.41
C ARG A 42 -1.84 -12.98 -3.21
N ILE A 43 -0.78 -12.20 -3.41
CA ILE A 43 -0.16 -11.40 -2.34
C ILE A 43 -1.12 -10.31 -1.89
N VAL A 44 -1.74 -9.60 -2.85
CA VAL A 44 -2.74 -8.57 -2.56
C VAL A 44 -3.93 -9.15 -1.79
N ARG A 45 -4.48 -10.28 -2.25
CA ARG A 45 -5.61 -10.94 -1.59
C ARG A 45 -5.26 -11.41 -0.18
N ALA A 46 -4.07 -11.98 0.01
CA ALA A 46 -3.61 -12.40 1.34
C ALA A 46 -3.55 -11.20 2.30
N TRP A 47 -3.02 -10.08 1.86
CA TRP A 47 -2.98 -8.85 2.66
C TRP A 47 -4.38 -8.32 2.98
N LEU A 48 -5.28 -8.26 1.98
CA LEU A 48 -6.66 -7.78 2.17
C LEU A 48 -7.46 -8.65 3.16
N SER A 49 -7.08 -9.91 3.34
CA SER A 49 -7.68 -10.83 4.30
C SER A 49 -6.97 -10.89 5.67
N ASP A 50 -5.82 -10.23 5.81
CA ASP A 50 -4.98 -10.30 7.01
C ASP A 50 -5.37 -9.20 8.02
N GLN A 51 -6.20 -9.58 8.99
CA GLN A 51 -6.69 -8.69 10.04
C GLN A 51 -5.57 -8.18 10.96
N GLN A 52 -4.51 -8.96 11.14
CA GLN A 52 -3.38 -8.57 11.99
C GLN A 52 -2.60 -7.44 11.31
N ARG A 53 -2.29 -7.61 10.02
CA ARG A 53 -1.62 -6.56 9.22
C ARG A 53 -2.47 -5.30 9.09
N TYR A 54 -3.79 -5.43 9.00
CA TYR A 54 -4.69 -4.29 9.06
C TYR A 54 -4.52 -3.50 10.37
N THR A 55 -4.52 -4.20 11.50
CA THR A 55 -4.41 -3.59 12.83
C THR A 55 -3.05 -2.92 13.02
N GLU A 56 -1.98 -3.55 12.56
CA GLU A 56 -0.63 -3.00 12.59
C GLU A 56 -0.51 -1.74 11.73
N ALA A 57 -1.03 -1.76 10.49
CA ALA A 57 -1.05 -0.58 9.63
C ALA A 57 -1.84 0.57 10.26
N LEU A 58 -2.97 0.28 10.91
CA LEU A 58 -3.80 1.30 11.57
C LEU A 58 -3.06 1.92 12.75
N ALA A 59 -2.37 1.09 13.54
CA ALA A 59 -1.57 1.55 14.67
C ALA A 59 -0.43 2.45 14.20
N LEU A 60 0.27 2.10 13.12
CA LEU A 60 1.33 2.94 12.54
C LEU A 60 0.80 4.30 12.09
N LEU A 61 -0.27 4.31 11.29
CA LEU A 61 -0.86 5.54 10.77
C LEU A 61 -1.41 6.43 11.88
N SER A 62 -2.04 5.84 12.91
CA SER A 62 -2.56 6.57 14.07
C SER A 62 -1.44 7.19 14.93
N GLN A 63 -0.24 6.61 14.89
CA GLN A 63 0.95 7.14 15.57
C GLN A 63 1.69 8.19 14.71
N GLY A 64 1.16 8.55 13.54
CA GLY A 64 1.84 9.47 12.63
C GLY A 64 3.07 8.83 11.95
N SER A 65 3.10 7.50 11.82
CA SER A 65 4.09 6.79 11.00
C SER A 65 3.48 6.34 9.68
N GLY A 66 4.28 6.43 8.61
CA GLY A 66 3.90 5.90 7.30
C GLY A 66 3.79 4.37 7.30
N PHE A 67 2.99 3.86 6.38
CA PHE A 67 2.85 2.44 6.11
C PHE A 67 2.92 2.19 4.61
N ALA A 68 3.69 1.19 4.18
CA ALA A 68 3.74 0.77 2.78
C ALA A 68 3.80 -0.77 2.67
N MET A 69 3.08 -1.29 1.68
CA MET A 69 3.21 -2.66 1.20
C MET A 69 3.93 -2.65 -0.14
N GLU A 70 4.89 -3.55 -0.30
CA GLU A 70 5.60 -3.77 -1.56
C GLU A 70 5.14 -5.06 -2.25
N LEU A 71 4.99 -4.99 -3.57
CA LEU A 71 4.66 -6.09 -4.47
C LEU A 71 5.72 -6.14 -5.56
N ARG A 72 6.36 -7.28 -5.76
CA ARG A 72 7.36 -7.45 -6.83
C ARG A 72 6.83 -8.37 -7.91
N GLN A 73 6.84 -7.89 -9.16
CA GLN A 73 6.45 -8.65 -10.35
C GLN A 73 7.37 -8.25 -11.52
N ASP A 74 7.94 -9.24 -12.21
CA ASP A 74 8.77 -9.05 -13.42
C ASP A 74 9.85 -7.98 -13.33
N GLY A 75 10.50 -7.87 -12.16
CA GLY A 75 11.56 -6.89 -11.91
C GLY A 75 11.05 -5.47 -11.59
N VAL A 76 9.74 -5.26 -11.55
CA VAL A 76 9.09 -4.03 -11.09
C VAL A 76 8.65 -4.21 -9.63
N THR A 77 8.95 -3.22 -8.79
CA THR A 77 8.43 -3.13 -7.43
C THR A 77 7.32 -2.08 -7.43
N TYR A 78 6.11 -2.49 -7.08
CA TYR A 78 4.97 -1.62 -6.83
C TYR A 78 4.85 -1.43 -5.32
N SER A 79 4.71 -0.17 -4.90
CA SER A 79 4.47 0.17 -3.49
C SER A 79 3.10 0.83 -3.36
N VAL A 80 2.29 0.36 -2.42
CA VAL A 80 1.02 0.99 -2.04
C VAL A 80 1.06 1.26 -0.56
N GLY A 81 0.85 2.51 -0.18
CA GLY A 81 1.00 2.96 1.19
C GLY A 81 0.30 4.28 1.44
N ALA A 82 0.36 4.71 2.69
CA ALA A 82 -0.08 6.03 3.10
C ALA A 82 0.99 6.60 4.03
N ASP A 83 1.25 7.90 3.86
CA ASP A 83 2.09 8.68 4.75
C ASP A 83 1.22 9.72 5.45
N PRO A 84 1.40 9.91 6.76
CA PRO A 84 0.72 10.97 7.49
C PRO A 84 1.20 12.33 6.98
N PHE A 85 0.26 13.22 6.70
CA PHE A 85 0.57 14.58 6.30
C PHE A 85 1.06 15.37 7.52
N VAL A 86 2.36 15.70 7.52
CA VAL A 86 2.94 16.65 8.47
C VAL A 86 3.08 17.99 7.73
N PRO A 87 2.32 19.04 8.10
CA PRO A 87 2.51 20.37 7.53
C PRO A 87 3.95 20.85 7.79
N PRO A 88 4.53 21.65 6.88
CA PRO A 88 5.87 22.22 7.06
C PRO A 88 5.98 23.17 8.26
#